data_AF-A0A6D2L3K1-F1
#
_entry.id   AF-A0A6D2L3K1-F1
#
_cell.length_a   1.000
_cell.length_b   1.000
_cell.length_c   1.000
_cell.angle_alpha   90.00
_cell.angle_beta   90.00
_cell.angle_gamma   90.00
#
_symmetry.space_group_name_H-M   'P 1'
#
loop_
_entity.id
_entity.type
_entity.pdbx_description
1 polymer ?
#
loop_
_entity_poly.entity_id
_entity_poly.type
_entity_poly.pdbx_seq_one_letter_code
_entity_poly.pdbx_strand_id
1 'polypeptide(L)'
;MAPMQLSVCTTTLCLDMSAFSVRSSANQKTASPSEKRKVNPLFGSKGSELERLTTKTLEKGNLKEAVKLPAGEDINQWLGIHTVDFCNQINHLYASVGDFCTPKTCPIMNAGSGYKYKWADGVTINRHITVSAPEYVEYLEDWIRTQMGDKTIFPQKTGAPFPPEFKDSVKLILKRLFRVYAHIYHSHFKKIVHLEAEAHLNTSFKHFVLFVTEFKLVDKVELDALEELVEKILDP
;
A
#
# COMPACT_ATOMS: atom_id res chain seq x y z
N MET A 1 -22.48 25.25 -14.18
CA MET A 1 -21.18 24.61 -13.86
C MET A 1 -21.09 24.58 -12.33
N ALA A 2 -21.36 23.42 -11.73
CA ALA A 2 -21.29 23.23 -10.28
C ALA A 2 -19.97 22.52 -9.94
N PRO A 3 -19.24 22.95 -8.89
CA PRO A 3 -18.03 22.25 -8.48
C PRO A 3 -18.42 20.92 -7.83
N MET A 4 -17.80 19.83 -8.29
CA MET A 4 -17.94 18.52 -7.66
C MET A 4 -17.34 18.59 -6.25
N GLN A 5 -18.18 18.41 -5.24
CA GLN A 5 -17.72 18.18 -3.87
C GLN A 5 -17.02 16.82 -3.82
N LEU A 6 -15.72 16.85 -3.51
CA LEU A 6 -15.01 15.68 -3.00
C LEU A 6 -15.67 15.28 -1.68
N SER A 7 -16.45 14.21 -1.71
CA SER A 7 -16.95 13.56 -0.50
C SER A 7 -15.78 12.86 0.18
N VAL A 8 -15.14 13.56 1.11
CA VAL A 8 -14.13 12.96 1.99
C VAL A 8 -14.89 12.10 2.99
N CYS A 9 -14.83 10.79 2.79
CA CYS A 9 -15.50 9.82 3.64
C CYS A 9 -14.83 9.83 5.02
N THR A 10 -15.43 10.53 5.98
CA THR A 10 -15.10 10.42 7.42
C THR A 10 -15.61 9.08 7.94
N THR A 11 -14.91 8.00 7.64
CA THR A 11 -15.10 6.71 8.32
C THR A 11 -13.86 6.41 9.13
N THR A 12 -14.03 6.28 10.45
CA THR A 12 -13.19 5.44 11.31
C THR A 12 -12.73 4.23 10.50
N LEU A 13 -11.43 3.91 10.49
CA LEU A 13 -10.85 2.68 9.92
C LEU A 13 -11.48 1.40 10.52
N CYS A 14 -12.77 1.16 10.28
CA CYS A 14 -13.27 -0.18 10.07
C CYS A 14 -12.60 -0.61 8.77
N LEU A 15 -11.57 -1.44 8.85
CA LEU A 15 -11.02 -2.08 7.66
C LEU A 15 -12.18 -2.79 7.00
N ASP A 16 -12.70 -2.28 5.89
CA ASP A 16 -13.48 -3.18 5.09
C ASP A 16 -12.50 -4.14 4.43
N MET A 17 -12.17 -5.25 5.10
CA MET A 17 -11.42 -6.34 4.51
C MET A 17 -12.12 -6.89 3.25
N SER A 18 -13.38 -6.50 2.99
CA SER A 18 -14.08 -6.77 1.74
C SER A 18 -13.66 -5.86 0.56
N ALA A 19 -12.92 -4.77 0.80
CA ALA A 19 -12.23 -4.01 -0.26
C ALA A 19 -11.06 -4.79 -0.91
N PHE A 20 -10.58 -5.87 -0.26
CA PHE A 20 -9.67 -6.86 -0.85
C PHE A 20 -10.40 -8.01 -1.55
N SER A 21 -11.69 -7.82 -1.89
CA SER A 21 -12.48 -8.79 -2.66
C SER A 21 -13.01 -8.11 -3.92
N VAL A 22 -12.29 -8.25 -5.03
CA VAL A 22 -12.89 -8.09 -6.36
C VAL A 22 -12.48 -9.22 -7.31
N ARG A 23 -13.52 -9.97 -7.71
CA ARG A 23 -13.73 -10.78 -8.92
C ARG A 23 -12.72 -11.86 -9.29
N SER A 24 -12.98 -13.06 -8.78
CA SER A 24 -12.84 -14.27 -9.61
C SER A 24 -13.99 -14.34 -10.63
N SER A 25 -13.65 -14.41 -11.92
CA SER A 25 -14.63 -14.72 -12.96
C SER A 25 -14.93 -16.22 -12.97
N ALA A 26 -16.02 -16.63 -12.32
CA ALA A 26 -16.65 -17.92 -12.60
C ALA A 26 -18.13 -17.96 -12.12
N ASN A 27 -19.03 -17.98 -13.12
CA ASN A 27 -20.35 -18.62 -13.19
C ASN A 27 -21.46 -18.31 -12.15
N GLN A 28 -22.66 -18.03 -12.68
CA GLN A 28 -23.90 -17.78 -11.95
C GLN A 28 -24.41 -19.02 -11.19
N LYS A 29 -24.78 -18.87 -9.91
CA LYS A 29 -26.12 -19.17 -9.34
C LYS A 29 -26.18 -19.02 -7.81
N THR A 30 -27.37 -18.59 -7.35
CA THR A 30 -27.96 -18.62 -5.98
C THR A 30 -27.36 -17.71 -4.90
N ALA A 31 -28.07 -16.62 -4.59
CA ALA A 31 -27.84 -15.74 -3.45
C ALA A 31 -28.48 -16.31 -2.17
N SER A 32 -27.72 -16.31 -1.08
CA SER A 32 -28.21 -16.45 0.30
C SER A 32 -27.75 -15.22 1.11
N PRO A 33 -28.51 -14.74 2.11
CA PRO A 33 -28.15 -13.52 2.84
C PRO A 33 -26.91 -13.75 3.71
N SER A 34 -25.81 -13.05 3.43
CA SER A 34 -24.58 -13.11 4.22
C SER A 34 -24.69 -12.23 5.48
N GLU A 35 -24.47 -12.83 6.66
CA GLU A 35 -24.31 -12.14 7.94
C GLU A 35 -23.22 -11.06 7.87
N LYS A 36 -23.57 -9.86 8.34
CA LYS A 36 -22.64 -8.74 8.52
C LYS A 36 -21.63 -9.10 9.62
N ARG A 37 -20.42 -9.56 9.25
CA ARG A 37 -19.31 -9.68 10.20
C ARG A 37 -18.89 -8.29 10.66
N LYS A 38 -18.92 -8.06 11.97
CA LYS A 38 -18.38 -6.84 12.59
C LYS A 38 -16.87 -6.79 12.33
N VAL A 39 -16.40 -5.79 11.60
CA VAL A 39 -14.97 -5.53 11.45
C VAL A 39 -14.51 -4.65 12.61
N ASN A 40 -13.47 -5.08 13.33
CA ASN A 40 -12.81 -4.26 14.33
C ASN A 40 -11.68 -3.43 13.68
N PRO A 41 -11.52 -2.15 14.05
CA PRO A 41 -10.38 -1.35 13.64
C PRO A 41 -9.04 -1.99 14.03
N LEU A 42 -8.04 -1.97 13.12
CA LEU A 42 -6.67 -2.46 13.39
C LEU A 42 -6.04 -1.69 14.56
N PHE A 43 -6.39 -0.41 14.70
CA PHE A 43 -5.89 0.48 15.74
C PHE A 43 -7.10 1.12 16.43
N GLY A 44 -7.12 1.12 17.78
CA GLY A 44 -8.24 1.63 18.58
C GLY A 44 -8.52 3.14 18.39
N SER A 45 -9.33 3.74 19.26
CA SER A 45 -9.75 5.16 19.14
C SER A 45 -8.59 6.15 19.00
N LYS A 46 -7.43 5.89 19.63
CA LYS A 46 -6.21 6.71 19.45
C LYS A 46 -5.64 6.64 18.02
N GLY A 47 -5.71 5.48 17.36
CA GLY A 47 -5.31 5.34 15.96
C GLY A 47 -6.18 6.20 15.02
N SER A 48 -7.49 6.25 15.27
CA SER A 48 -8.41 7.06 14.46
C SER A 48 -8.19 8.59 14.61
N GLU A 49 -7.67 9.05 15.75
CA GLU A 49 -7.34 10.47 15.93
C GLU A 49 -6.04 10.85 15.22
N LEU A 50 -5.03 9.98 15.30
CA LEU A 50 -3.74 10.13 14.63
C LEU A 50 -3.86 10.12 13.11
N GLU A 51 -4.71 9.24 12.58
CA GLU A 51 -5.12 9.22 11.18
C GLU A 51 -5.74 10.56 10.74
N ARG A 52 -6.67 11.09 11.53
CA ARG A 52 -7.34 12.38 11.23
C ARG A 52 -6.37 13.57 11.20
N LEU A 53 -5.34 13.57 12.05
CA LEU A 53 -4.30 14.60 12.05
C LEU A 53 -3.42 14.53 10.81
N THR A 54 -3.12 13.31 10.36
CA THR A 54 -2.34 13.04 9.13
C THR A 54 -3.11 13.54 7.92
N THR A 55 -4.38 13.15 7.75
CA THR A 55 -5.24 13.58 6.64
C THR A 55 -5.35 15.10 6.54
N LYS A 56 -5.52 15.80 7.66
CA LYS A 56 -5.56 17.28 7.69
C LYS A 56 -4.25 17.94 7.28
N THR A 57 -3.11 17.29 7.48
CA THR A 57 -1.79 17.83 7.12
C THR A 57 -1.46 17.52 5.66
N LEU A 58 -1.90 16.37 5.14
CA LEU A 58 -1.89 16.03 3.73
C LEU A 58 -2.68 17.07 2.90
N GLU A 59 -3.86 17.48 3.37
CA GLU A 59 -4.71 18.51 2.73
C GLU A 59 -4.06 19.90 2.70
N LYS A 60 -3.11 20.18 3.60
CA LYS A 60 -2.39 21.48 3.69
C LYS A 60 -1.13 21.55 2.83
N GLY A 61 -0.75 20.47 2.15
CA GLY A 61 0.30 20.47 1.12
C GLY A 61 1.75 20.36 1.59
N ASN A 62 2.03 20.27 2.90
CA ASN A 62 3.39 20.04 3.41
C ASN A 62 3.60 18.57 3.80
N LEU A 63 3.78 17.72 2.79
CA LEU A 63 4.00 16.28 2.97
C LEU A 63 5.26 15.94 3.78
N LYS A 64 6.32 16.78 3.71
CA LYS A 64 7.57 16.55 4.46
C LYS A 64 7.33 16.63 5.98
N GLU A 65 6.49 17.56 6.44
CA GLU A 65 6.13 17.63 7.85
C GLU A 65 5.06 16.60 8.23
N ALA A 66 4.16 16.25 7.30
CA ALA A 66 3.07 15.31 7.55
C ALA A 66 3.56 13.89 7.90
N VAL A 67 4.73 13.48 7.42
CA VAL A 67 5.28 12.13 7.66
C VAL A 67 6.02 12.00 8.99
N LYS A 68 6.38 13.10 9.65
CA LYS A 68 7.15 13.06 10.91
C LYS A 68 6.32 12.46 12.03
N LEU A 69 6.98 11.71 12.90
CA LEU A 69 6.35 11.17 14.10
C LEU A 69 5.87 12.32 15.01
N PRO A 70 4.57 12.40 15.33
CA PRO A 70 4.09 13.43 16.25
C PRO A 70 4.65 13.24 17.66
N ALA A 71 4.80 14.35 18.39
CA ALA A 71 5.38 14.34 19.73
C ALA A 71 4.53 13.50 20.70
N GLY A 72 5.15 12.52 21.35
CA GLY A 72 4.51 11.65 22.33
C GLY A 72 3.80 10.42 21.75
N GLU A 73 3.82 10.24 20.42
CA GLU A 73 3.23 9.07 19.78
C GLU A 73 4.19 7.87 19.73
N ASP A 74 3.60 6.67 19.71
CA ASP A 74 4.35 5.43 19.55
C ASP A 74 4.80 5.24 18.08
N ILE A 75 6.09 5.00 17.89
CA ILE A 75 6.68 4.85 16.56
C ILE A 75 6.10 3.64 15.81
N ASN A 76 5.85 2.52 16.48
CA ASN A 76 5.35 1.32 15.81
C ASN A 76 3.88 1.50 15.41
N GLN A 77 3.08 2.19 16.22
CA GLN A 77 1.74 2.58 15.86
C GLN A 77 1.73 3.50 14.63
N TRP A 78 2.61 4.51 14.59
CA TRP A 78 2.75 5.41 13.45
C TRP A 78 3.15 4.67 12.16
N LEU A 79 4.14 3.79 12.26
CA LEU A 79 4.57 2.91 11.17
C LEU A 79 3.44 2.00 10.67
N GLY A 80 2.67 1.41 11.60
CA GLY A 80 1.57 0.50 11.29
C GLY A 80 0.44 1.20 10.52
N ILE A 81 0.00 2.36 10.97
CA ILE A 81 -1.07 3.14 10.32
C ILE A 81 -0.67 3.51 8.89
N HIS A 82 0.53 4.08 8.70
CA HIS A 82 1.01 4.45 7.37
C HIS A 82 1.19 3.24 6.45
N THR A 83 1.65 2.10 6.99
CA THR A 83 1.80 0.87 6.19
C THR A 83 0.45 0.42 5.64
N VAL A 84 -0.61 0.46 6.45
CA VAL A 84 -1.98 0.14 6.01
C VAL A 84 -2.46 1.14 4.95
N ASP A 85 -2.23 2.43 5.17
CA ASP A 85 -2.63 3.47 4.22
C ASP A 85 -1.95 3.31 2.86
N PHE A 86 -0.64 3.01 2.83
CA PHE A 86 0.08 2.75 1.59
C PHE A 86 -0.40 1.48 0.88
N CYS A 87 -0.72 0.41 1.61
CA CYS A 87 -1.34 -0.78 1.02
C CYS A 87 -2.66 -0.42 0.34
N ASN A 88 -3.52 0.32 1.03
CA ASN A 88 -4.82 0.71 0.48
C ASN A 88 -4.67 1.61 -0.75
N GLN A 89 -3.78 2.61 -0.69
CA GLN A 89 -3.54 3.51 -1.81
C GLN A 89 -3.00 2.77 -3.04
N ILE A 90 -2.01 1.89 -2.88
CA ILE A 90 -1.45 1.16 -4.01
C ILE A 90 -2.46 0.17 -4.60
N ASN A 91 -3.30 -0.47 -3.78
CA ASN A 91 -4.33 -1.39 -4.24
C ASN A 91 -5.36 -0.66 -5.10
N HIS A 92 -5.80 0.54 -4.68
CA HIS A 92 -6.70 1.37 -5.49
C HIS A 92 -6.04 1.82 -6.81
N LEU A 93 -4.77 2.24 -6.76
CA LEU A 93 -4.02 2.63 -7.96
C LEU A 93 -3.85 1.44 -8.92
N TYR A 94 -3.49 0.26 -8.41
CA TYR A 94 -3.30 -0.94 -9.22
C TYR A 94 -4.63 -1.43 -9.80
N ALA A 95 -5.72 -1.38 -9.04
CA ALA A 95 -7.06 -1.73 -9.52
C ALA A 95 -7.48 -0.91 -10.76
N SER A 96 -7.03 0.35 -10.89
CA SER A 96 -7.30 1.19 -12.06
C SER A 96 -6.62 0.71 -13.34
N VAL A 97 -5.52 -0.06 -13.22
CA VAL A 97 -4.74 -0.57 -14.34
C VAL A 97 -4.77 -2.10 -14.48
N GLY A 98 -5.41 -2.81 -13.56
CA GLY A 98 -5.43 -4.27 -13.47
C GLY A 98 -5.91 -4.96 -14.73
N ASP A 99 -6.93 -4.41 -15.41
CA ASP A 99 -7.46 -4.96 -16.68
C ASP A 99 -6.42 -4.89 -17.83
N PHE A 100 -5.40 -4.03 -17.73
CA PHE A 100 -4.33 -3.89 -18.71
C PHE A 100 -3.06 -4.65 -18.31
N CYS A 101 -2.92 -5.02 -17.03
CA CYS A 101 -1.81 -5.80 -16.51
C CYS A 101 -2.17 -7.29 -16.54
N THR A 102 -1.78 -7.96 -17.62
CA THR A 102 -2.12 -9.37 -17.87
C THR A 102 -0.85 -10.21 -17.99
N PRO A 103 -0.91 -11.54 -17.84
CA PRO A 103 0.25 -12.40 -18.09
C PRO A 103 0.79 -12.28 -19.52
N LYS A 104 0.00 -11.78 -20.49
CA LYS A 104 0.44 -11.54 -21.86
C LYS A 104 1.19 -10.21 -22.01
N THR A 105 0.68 -9.14 -21.39
CA THR A 105 1.28 -7.80 -21.48
C THR A 105 2.46 -7.65 -20.54
N CYS A 106 2.40 -8.29 -19.38
CA CYS A 106 3.39 -8.21 -18.30
C CYS A 106 3.78 -9.62 -17.83
N PRO A 107 4.43 -10.44 -18.68
CA PRO A 107 4.73 -11.86 -18.39
C PRO A 107 5.74 -12.07 -17.26
N ILE A 108 6.44 -11.01 -16.84
CA ILE A 108 7.40 -11.02 -15.75
C ILE A 108 7.18 -9.75 -14.93
N MET A 109 7.10 -9.87 -13.60
CA MET A 109 7.14 -8.70 -12.71
C MET A 109 8.49 -7.97 -12.82
N ASN A 110 8.47 -6.75 -13.36
CA ASN A 110 9.66 -5.95 -13.59
C ASN A 110 9.36 -4.44 -13.46
N ALA A 111 10.43 -3.66 -13.33
CA ALA A 111 10.42 -2.21 -13.45
C ALA A 111 11.41 -1.81 -14.55
N GLY A 112 10.90 -1.70 -15.77
CA GLY A 112 11.71 -1.44 -16.96
C GLY A 112 12.64 -2.60 -17.31
N SER A 113 13.67 -2.32 -18.12
CA SER A 113 14.63 -3.35 -18.55
C SER A 113 15.65 -3.73 -17.47
N GLY A 114 15.85 -2.88 -16.45
CA GLY A 114 16.91 -3.02 -15.44
C GLY A 114 16.56 -3.89 -14.25
N TYR A 115 15.28 -4.01 -13.88
CA TYR A 115 14.87 -4.63 -12.60
C TYR A 115 13.84 -5.73 -12.81
N LYS A 116 14.18 -6.97 -12.44
CA LYS A 116 13.27 -8.12 -12.47
C LYS A 116 13.02 -8.63 -11.05
N TYR A 117 11.75 -8.70 -10.67
CA TYR A 117 11.36 -9.13 -9.33
C TYR A 117 10.89 -10.59 -9.36
N LYS A 118 11.49 -11.41 -8.49
CA LYS A 118 11.06 -12.79 -8.24
C LYS A 118 10.26 -12.84 -6.95
N TRP A 119 9.32 -13.76 -6.88
CA TRP A 119 8.50 -13.98 -5.70
C TRP A 119 9.04 -15.11 -4.81
N ALA A 120 9.01 -14.89 -3.50
CA ALA A 120 9.15 -15.91 -2.46
C ALA A 120 8.52 -15.34 -1.18
N ASP A 121 7.70 -16.11 -0.48
CA ASP A 121 7.08 -15.68 0.78
C ASP A 121 7.83 -16.19 2.02
N GLY A 122 8.76 -17.14 1.84
CA GLY A 122 9.52 -17.77 2.94
C GLY A 122 8.70 -18.72 3.80
N VAL A 123 7.46 -19.05 3.38
CA VAL A 123 6.54 -19.94 4.08
C VAL A 123 6.06 -21.04 3.14
N THR A 124 5.25 -20.68 2.13
CA THR A 124 4.71 -21.64 1.15
C THR A 124 5.62 -21.79 -0.07
N ILE A 125 6.27 -20.70 -0.48
CA ILE A 125 7.19 -20.59 -1.61
C ILE A 125 8.55 -20.15 -1.07
N ASN A 126 9.37 -21.14 -0.74
CA ASN A 126 10.70 -20.94 -0.17
C ASN A 126 11.80 -20.65 -1.21
N ARG A 127 11.52 -20.88 -2.49
CA ARG A 127 12.45 -20.60 -3.60
C ARG A 127 11.93 -19.47 -4.45
N HIS A 128 12.83 -18.57 -4.84
CA HIS A 128 12.49 -17.46 -5.72
C HIS A 128 12.00 -17.94 -7.08
N ILE A 129 10.71 -17.71 -7.37
CA ILE A 129 10.07 -18.05 -8.64
C ILE A 129 9.86 -16.80 -9.50
N THR A 130 9.89 -16.99 -10.82
CA THR A 130 9.48 -15.97 -11.77
C THR A 130 8.00 -16.15 -12.07
N VAL A 131 7.25 -15.07 -11.93
CA VAL A 131 5.80 -15.00 -12.19
C VAL A 131 5.49 -13.74 -12.98
N SER A 132 4.31 -13.70 -13.59
CA SER A 132 3.83 -12.48 -14.25
C SER A 132 3.60 -11.35 -13.25
N ALA A 133 3.54 -10.11 -13.73
CA ALA A 133 3.24 -8.97 -12.86
C ALA A 133 1.90 -9.08 -12.12
N PRO A 134 0.77 -9.47 -12.76
CA PRO A 134 -0.49 -9.62 -12.01
C PRO A 134 -0.44 -10.74 -10.98
N GLU A 135 0.19 -11.89 -11.28
CA GLU A 135 0.39 -12.97 -10.30
C GLU A 135 1.26 -12.51 -9.11
N TYR A 136 2.31 -11.72 -9.38
CA TYR A 136 3.13 -11.17 -8.31
C TYR A 136 2.33 -10.27 -7.37
N VAL A 137 1.48 -9.38 -7.93
CA VAL A 137 0.66 -8.46 -7.13
C VAL A 137 -0.37 -9.24 -6.32
N GLU A 138 -1.01 -10.25 -6.90
CA GLU A 138 -1.95 -11.14 -6.18
C GLU A 138 -1.26 -11.84 -4.99
N TYR A 139 -0.08 -12.45 -5.22
CA TYR A 139 0.69 -13.06 -4.15
C TYR A 139 1.13 -12.05 -3.08
N LEU A 140 1.47 -10.83 -3.49
CA LEU A 140 1.82 -9.77 -2.56
C LEU A 140 0.65 -9.36 -1.68
N GLU A 141 -0.53 -9.15 -2.25
CA GLU A 141 -1.74 -8.77 -1.52
C GLU A 141 -2.12 -9.85 -0.50
N ASP A 142 -2.12 -11.12 -0.90
CA ASP A 142 -2.44 -12.23 0.00
C ASP A 142 -1.40 -12.41 1.12
N TRP A 143 -0.12 -12.23 0.79
CA TRP A 143 0.94 -12.23 1.79
C TRP A 143 0.78 -11.08 2.79
N ILE A 144 0.58 -9.84 2.33
CA ILE A 144 0.35 -8.68 3.21
C ILE A 144 -0.87 -8.91 4.10
N ARG A 145 -1.97 -9.42 3.55
CA ARG A 145 -3.19 -9.75 4.29
C ARG A 145 -2.91 -10.73 5.42
N THR A 146 -2.08 -11.73 5.16
CA THR A 146 -1.64 -12.71 6.16
C THR A 146 -0.80 -12.04 7.25
N GLN A 147 0.17 -11.19 6.88
CA GLN A 147 0.99 -10.46 7.84
C GLN A 147 0.14 -9.53 8.74
N MET A 148 -0.78 -8.76 8.16
CA MET A 148 -1.65 -7.82 8.88
C MET A 148 -2.72 -8.51 9.74
N GLY A 149 -3.13 -9.73 9.35
CA GLY A 149 -4.05 -10.56 10.12
C GLY A 149 -3.39 -11.27 11.30
N ASP A 150 -2.06 -11.39 11.30
CA ASP A 150 -1.31 -12.03 12.37
C ASP A 150 -1.16 -11.09 13.57
N LYS A 151 -1.86 -11.43 14.66
CA LYS A 151 -1.86 -10.68 15.93
C LYS A 151 -0.51 -10.64 16.63
N THR A 152 0.41 -11.53 16.26
CA THR A 152 1.78 -11.55 16.78
C THR A 152 2.66 -10.52 16.08
N ILE A 153 2.29 -10.11 14.86
CA ILE A 153 2.97 -9.08 14.07
C ILE A 153 2.26 -7.73 14.25
N PHE A 154 0.95 -7.68 14.00
CA PHE A 154 0.11 -6.49 14.14
C PHE A 154 -0.87 -6.64 15.32
N PRO A 155 -0.56 -6.07 16.50
CA PRO A 155 -1.44 -6.16 17.65
C PRO A 155 -2.79 -5.47 17.39
N GLN A 156 -3.88 -6.21 17.50
CA GLN A 156 -5.25 -5.70 17.25
C GLN A 156 -5.94 -5.14 18.51
N LYS A 157 -5.30 -5.29 19.68
CA LYS A 157 -5.85 -4.80 20.95
C LYS A 157 -5.18 -3.49 21.32
N THR A 158 -5.97 -2.47 21.64
CA THR A 158 -5.48 -1.21 22.18
C THR A 158 -4.57 -1.44 23.39
N GLY A 159 -3.35 -0.92 23.34
CA GLY A 159 -2.37 -1.05 24.41
C GLY A 159 -1.59 -2.37 24.45
N ALA A 160 -1.82 -3.27 23.49
CA ALA A 160 -0.94 -4.44 23.33
C ALA A 160 0.42 -3.99 22.77
N PRO A 161 1.54 -4.54 23.28
CA PRO A 161 2.87 -4.20 22.78
C PRO A 161 3.08 -4.75 21.37
N PHE A 162 3.81 -3.99 20.55
CA PHE A 162 4.33 -4.47 19.27
C PHE A 162 5.49 -5.45 19.49
N PRO A 163 5.67 -6.45 18.60
CA PRO A 163 6.83 -7.33 18.69
C PRO A 163 8.13 -6.56 18.43
N PRO A 164 9.28 -7.04 18.96
CA PRO A 164 10.58 -6.41 18.71
C PRO A 164 10.91 -6.27 17.21
N GLU A 165 10.49 -7.24 16.41
CA GLU A 165 10.74 -7.33 14.96
C GLU A 165 9.70 -6.59 14.10
N PHE A 166 8.82 -5.79 14.73
CA PHE A 166 7.73 -5.10 14.00
C PHE A 166 8.27 -4.22 12.88
N LYS A 167 9.30 -3.43 13.17
CA LYS A 167 9.89 -2.53 12.18
C LYS A 167 10.44 -3.28 10.97
N ASP A 168 11.01 -4.46 11.17
CA ASP A 168 11.55 -5.27 10.06
C ASP A 168 10.44 -5.91 9.22
N SER A 169 9.32 -6.25 9.85
CA SER A 169 8.09 -6.64 9.14
C SER A 169 7.57 -5.50 8.27
N VAL A 170 7.51 -4.27 8.81
CA VAL A 170 7.12 -3.05 8.08
C VAL A 170 8.06 -2.78 6.90
N LYS A 171 9.39 -2.85 7.11
CA LYS A 171 10.39 -2.72 6.04
C LYS A 171 10.13 -3.68 4.89
N LEU A 172 9.88 -4.96 5.21
CA LEU A 172 9.66 -5.98 4.19
C LEU A 172 8.38 -5.71 3.39
N ILE A 173 7.29 -5.29 4.06
CA ILE A 173 6.03 -4.91 3.41
C ILE A 173 6.25 -3.72 2.48
N LEU A 174 6.79 -2.60 2.99
CA LEU A 174 6.97 -1.37 2.21
C LEU A 174 7.94 -1.58 1.04
N LYS A 175 9.01 -2.35 1.24
CA LYS A 175 9.92 -2.72 0.15
C LYS A 175 9.23 -3.48 -0.98
N ARG A 176 8.30 -4.39 -0.66
CA ARG A 176 7.55 -5.12 -1.68
C ARG A 176 6.48 -4.24 -2.34
N LEU A 177 5.82 -3.35 -1.59
CA LEU A 177 4.87 -2.37 -2.13
C LEU A 177 5.53 -1.41 -3.12
N PHE A 178 6.76 -0.97 -2.85
CA PHE A 178 7.53 -0.14 -3.79
C PHE A 178 7.63 -0.76 -5.19
N ARG A 179 7.75 -2.09 -5.28
CA ARG A 179 7.86 -2.80 -6.57
C ARG A 179 6.59 -2.63 -7.41
N VAL A 180 5.42 -2.48 -6.78
CA VAL A 180 4.15 -2.21 -7.47
C VAL A 180 4.12 -0.78 -8.01
N TYR A 181 4.56 0.22 -7.23
CA TYR A 181 4.76 1.59 -7.74
C TYR A 181 5.70 1.59 -8.95
N ALA A 182 6.88 1.00 -8.81
CA ALA A 182 7.87 0.92 -9.88
C ALA A 182 7.29 0.25 -11.14
N HIS A 183 6.55 -0.84 -10.97
CA HIS A 183 5.89 -1.50 -12.09
C HIS A 183 4.85 -0.61 -12.78
N ILE A 184 3.99 0.09 -12.02
CA ILE A 184 2.98 1.01 -12.56
C ILE A 184 3.65 2.14 -13.35
N TYR A 185 4.68 2.79 -12.81
CA TYR A 185 5.40 3.87 -13.50
C TYR A 185 6.06 3.41 -14.81
N HIS A 186 6.70 2.24 -14.81
CA HIS A 186 7.39 1.75 -16.01
C HIS A 186 6.45 1.17 -17.05
N SER A 187 5.40 0.45 -16.63
CA SER A 187 4.60 -0.39 -17.54
C SER A 187 3.22 0.21 -17.85
N HIS A 188 2.67 1.01 -16.94
CA HIS A 188 1.27 1.44 -17.00
C HIS A 188 1.06 2.96 -16.88
N PHE A 189 2.12 3.77 -16.80
CA PHE A 189 1.99 5.22 -16.63
C PHE A 189 1.18 5.90 -17.74
N LYS A 190 1.33 5.46 -19.00
CA LYS A 190 0.49 5.97 -20.10
C LYS A 190 -1.00 5.70 -19.90
N LYS A 191 -1.36 4.59 -19.25
CA LYS A 191 -2.74 4.27 -18.89
C LYS A 191 -3.23 5.11 -17.73
N ILE A 192 -2.40 5.31 -16.71
CA ILE A 192 -2.68 6.23 -15.59
C ILE A 192 -2.98 7.64 -16.10
N VAL A 193 -2.17 8.17 -17.03
CA VAL A 193 -2.40 9.50 -17.65
C VAL A 193 -3.70 9.53 -18.46
N HIS A 194 -4.00 8.45 -19.20
CA HIS A 194 -5.26 8.36 -19.95
C HIS A 194 -6.50 8.34 -19.04
N LEU A 195 -6.35 7.84 -17.81
CA LEU A 195 -7.39 7.82 -16.78
C LEU A 195 -7.39 9.09 -15.91
N GLU A 196 -6.56 10.09 -16.22
CA GLU A 196 -6.39 11.33 -15.44
C GLU A 196 -6.06 11.08 -13.95
N ALA A 197 -5.36 9.97 -13.68
CA ALA A 197 -5.03 9.49 -12.34
C ALA A 197 -3.57 9.77 -11.93
N GLU A 198 -2.77 10.43 -12.77
CA GLU A 198 -1.35 10.69 -12.53
C GLU A 198 -1.11 11.57 -11.30
N ALA A 199 -1.98 12.52 -11.02
CA ALA A 199 -1.89 13.34 -9.81
C ALA A 199 -2.02 12.49 -8.53
N HIS A 200 -2.92 11.49 -8.55
CA HIS A 200 -3.12 10.56 -7.44
C HIS A 200 -1.90 9.64 -7.26
N LEU A 201 -1.39 9.06 -8.36
CA LEU A 201 -0.18 8.24 -8.34
C LEU A 201 1.02 9.03 -7.81
N ASN A 202 1.26 10.23 -8.33
CA ASN A 202 2.40 11.06 -7.96
C ASN A 202 2.32 11.52 -6.50
N THR A 203 1.15 11.92 -6.01
CA THR A 203 0.96 12.33 -4.61
C THR A 203 1.14 11.17 -3.65
N SER A 204 0.54 10.01 -3.97
CA SER A 204 0.69 8.78 -3.19
C SER A 204 2.16 8.33 -3.13
N PHE A 205 2.85 8.33 -4.28
CA PHE A 205 4.26 7.96 -4.35
C PHE A 205 5.17 8.97 -3.63
N LYS A 206 4.90 10.27 -3.75
CA LYS A 206 5.62 11.31 -2.99
C LYS A 206 5.48 11.10 -1.49
N HIS A 207 4.26 10.84 -1.02
CA HIS A 207 4.01 10.53 0.39
C HIS A 207 4.78 9.28 0.83
N PHE A 208 4.73 8.20 0.03
CA PHE A 208 5.46 6.97 0.27
C PHE A 208 6.97 7.20 0.39
N VAL A 209 7.59 7.86 -0.59
CA VAL A 209 9.04 8.11 -0.64
C VAL A 209 9.49 8.94 0.56
N LEU A 210 8.77 10.00 0.91
CA LEU A 210 9.08 10.83 2.08
C LEU A 210 9.01 10.01 3.37
N PHE A 211 7.97 9.18 3.52
CA PHE A 211 7.78 8.35 4.71
C PHE A 211 8.86 7.27 4.86
N VAL A 212 9.15 6.50 3.80
CA VAL A 212 10.17 5.43 3.87
C VAL A 212 11.57 5.99 4.07
N THR A 213 11.82 7.22 3.59
CA THR A 213 13.10 7.91 3.78
C THR A 213 13.24 8.40 5.22
N GLU A 214 12.22 9.08 5.77
CA GLU A 214 12.20 9.59 7.15
C GLU A 214 12.55 8.51 8.18
N PHE A 215 11.95 7.32 8.05
CA PHE A 215 12.11 6.23 9.01
C PHE A 215 13.14 5.16 8.61
N LYS A 216 13.82 5.34 7.47
CA LYS A 216 14.80 4.40 6.88
C LYS A 216 14.21 3.00 6.73
N LEU A 217 13.09 2.92 6.00
CA LEU A 217 12.30 1.69 5.84
C LEU A 217 12.60 0.94 4.54
N VAL A 218 13.17 1.62 3.55
CA VAL A 218 13.58 1.04 2.26
C VAL A 218 14.96 1.58 1.92
N ASP A 219 15.89 0.67 1.58
CA ASP A 219 17.25 1.04 1.23
C ASP A 219 17.29 1.76 -0.12
N LYS A 220 18.23 2.71 -0.29
CA LYS A 220 18.37 3.49 -1.53
C LYS A 220 18.44 2.60 -2.77
N VAL A 221 19.23 1.52 -2.71
CA VAL A 221 19.39 0.56 -3.82
C VAL A 221 18.09 -0.08 -4.28
N GLU A 222 17.11 -0.27 -3.39
CA GLU A 222 15.81 -0.81 -3.78
C GLU A 222 14.95 0.27 -4.46
N LEU A 223 15.20 1.56 -4.20
CA LEU A 223 14.52 2.70 -4.81
C LEU A 223 15.08 3.09 -6.19
N ASP A 224 16.26 2.59 -6.57
CA ASP A 224 16.95 2.92 -7.82
C ASP A 224 16.12 2.63 -9.09
N ALA A 225 15.12 1.75 -8.99
CA ALA A 225 14.16 1.51 -10.08
C ALA A 225 13.38 2.77 -10.49
N LEU A 226 13.31 3.78 -9.63
CA LEU A 226 12.70 5.09 -9.89
C LEU A 226 13.63 6.23 -9.45
N GLU A 227 14.96 6.06 -9.53
CA GLU A 227 15.97 6.99 -9.01
C GLU A 227 15.67 8.45 -9.36
N GLU A 228 15.50 8.77 -10.66
CA GLU A 228 15.25 10.14 -11.11
C GLU A 228 14.02 10.80 -10.47
N LEU A 229 12.97 10.02 -10.20
CA LEU A 229 11.74 10.53 -9.57
C LEU A 229 11.93 10.68 -8.07
N VAL A 230 12.61 9.71 -7.44
CA VAL A 230 12.93 9.72 -6.01
C VAL A 230 13.83 10.91 -5.68
N GLU A 231 14.88 11.15 -6.46
CA GLU A 231 15.77 12.30 -6.27
C GLU A 231 15.01 13.63 -6.36
N LYS A 232 14.14 13.80 -7.37
CA LYS A 232 13.28 14.99 -7.50
C LYS A 232 12.33 15.20 -6.32
N ILE A 233 11.88 14.13 -5.67
CA ILE A 233 11.00 14.21 -4.49
C ILE A 233 11.80 14.60 -3.23
N LEU A 234 13.01 14.05 -3.11
CA LEU A 234 13.88 14.25 -1.95
C LEU A 234 14.70 15.54 -2.02
N ASP A 235 14.80 16.16 -3.19
CA ASP A 235 15.46 17.46 -3.37
C ASP A 235 14.87 18.49 -2.38
N PRO A 236 15.71 19.31 -1.69
CA PRO A 236 15.29 20.22 -0.63
C PRO A 236 14.18 21.20 -1.02
#